data_AF-A0AA86N6H5-F1
#
_entry.id   AF-A0AA86N6H5-F1
#
_cell.length_a   1.000
_cell.length_b   1.000
_cell.length_c   1.000
_cell.angle_alpha   90.00
_cell.angle_beta   90.00
_cell.angle_gamma   90.00
#
_symmetry.space_group_name_H-M   'P 1'
#
loop_
_entity.id
_entity.type
_entity.pdbx_description
1 polymer ?
#
loop_
_entity_poly.entity_id
_entity_poly.type
_entity_poly.pdbx_seq_one_letter_code
_entity_poly.pdbx_strand_id
1 'polypeptide(L)'
;MPRNHRQVMNQVFQNKIIYLDDECKQLAEPEQLVKMNVLAQEGSNLPLSNDFYSVWDLIAQYTDLHSMVNQNVLALLAQFARDENQQKELKMLGDTAHSDLFQKKFVQTPSKIGDLFQSYNSLKIPLHRFLEIVPPMRHRLYSIASSPKLIGNQFLELIVTDVQWDGINVKTGETVQQRGLCTGFLYELSGQLGDYQSTYFDRQGMFPAQIHESPLEPPKDPKTPVISIALGSGYAPFRSLLQERLALSQQGVELGPMCLFLGIRRRADYGDMLEELNTWCKNGISYTYLAISRESETPAEGADNIPMTRGKRPETVKITYGGHVTKSITDNFEVFGDHMTAPNNLILYCGKAGKIPEDLTETIIKALIKYGITEQEARKMWVQYLEQGRIFFEAW
;
A
#
# COMPACT_ATOMS: atom_id res chain seq x y z
N MET A 1 -8.17 -2.98 -7.84
CA MET A 1 -7.73 -1.85 -8.69
C MET A 1 -8.24 -0.57 -8.07
N PRO A 2 -7.42 0.48 -7.91
CA PRO A 2 -7.92 1.77 -7.46
C PRO A 2 -8.67 2.50 -8.56
N ARG A 3 -9.11 3.72 -8.27
CA ARG A 3 -9.67 4.67 -9.23
C ARG A 3 -9.16 6.09 -8.95
N ASN A 4 -9.31 6.99 -9.91
CA ASN A 4 -9.00 8.41 -9.72
C ASN A 4 -9.86 9.05 -8.62
N HIS A 5 -9.24 9.94 -7.83
CA HIS A 5 -9.93 10.74 -6.82
C HIS A 5 -11.01 11.62 -7.47
N ARG A 6 -12.16 11.74 -6.79
CA ARG A 6 -13.32 12.48 -7.30
C ARG A 6 -13.00 13.93 -7.65
N GLN A 7 -12.18 14.60 -6.84
CA GLN A 7 -11.78 15.99 -7.06
C GLN A 7 -11.03 16.16 -8.40
N VAL A 8 -10.12 15.25 -8.72
CA VAL A 8 -9.35 15.28 -9.98
C VAL A 8 -10.29 15.03 -11.16
N MET A 9 -11.20 14.07 -11.04
CA MET A 9 -12.21 13.79 -12.06
C MET A 9 -13.11 15.00 -12.34
N ASN A 10 -13.63 15.65 -11.28
CA ASN A 10 -14.44 16.86 -11.42
C ASN A 10 -13.70 17.97 -12.18
N GLN A 11 -12.41 18.17 -11.90
CA GLN A 11 -11.59 19.16 -12.60
C GLN A 11 -11.45 18.82 -14.08
N VAL A 12 -11.21 17.55 -14.43
CA VAL A 12 -11.10 17.12 -15.83
C VAL A 12 -12.39 17.44 -16.62
N PHE A 13 -13.56 17.11 -16.07
CA PHE A 13 -14.84 17.40 -16.75
C PHE A 13 -15.17 18.90 -16.76
N GLN A 14 -14.84 19.65 -15.71
CA GLN A 14 -15.00 21.11 -15.69
C GLN A 14 -14.20 21.82 -16.79
N ASN A 15 -13.04 21.27 -17.17
CA ASN A 15 -12.20 21.84 -18.23
C ASN A 15 -12.71 21.54 -19.65
N LYS A 16 -13.75 20.70 -19.82
CA LYS A 16 -14.42 20.43 -21.09
C LYS A 16 -13.49 20.01 -22.24
N ILE A 17 -12.53 19.14 -21.91
CA ILE A 17 -11.47 18.71 -22.86
C ILE A 17 -11.75 17.37 -23.55
N ILE A 18 -12.76 16.61 -23.13
CA ILE A 18 -13.06 15.26 -23.64
C ILE A 18 -14.28 15.31 -24.56
N TYR A 19 -14.18 14.70 -25.73
CA TYR A 19 -15.20 14.70 -26.77
C TYR A 19 -15.50 13.27 -27.23
N LEU A 20 -16.70 13.04 -27.75
CA LEU A 20 -17.13 11.69 -28.16
C LEU A 20 -16.82 11.37 -29.63
N ASP A 21 -16.50 12.38 -30.42
CA ASP A 21 -16.18 12.27 -31.83
C ASP A 21 -14.78 12.84 -32.15
N ASP A 22 -14.20 12.38 -33.26
CA ASP A 22 -12.86 12.78 -33.72
C ASP A 22 -12.77 14.26 -34.08
N GLU A 23 -13.87 14.85 -34.54
CA GLU A 23 -13.94 16.28 -34.89
C GLU A 23 -14.06 17.17 -33.65
N CYS A 24 -14.22 16.58 -32.47
CA CYS A 24 -14.39 17.25 -31.18
C CYS A 24 -15.57 18.25 -31.19
N LYS A 25 -16.72 17.82 -31.73
CA LYS A 25 -17.96 18.61 -31.78
C LYS A 25 -18.91 18.30 -30.63
N GLN A 26 -18.96 17.05 -30.19
CA GLN A 26 -19.80 16.56 -29.11
C GLN A 26 -18.98 16.42 -27.83
N LEU A 27 -19.17 17.36 -26.90
CA LEU A 27 -18.56 17.28 -25.58
C LEU A 27 -19.08 16.04 -24.82
N ALA A 28 -18.18 15.34 -24.13
CA ALA A 28 -18.54 14.18 -23.33
C ALA A 28 -19.03 14.61 -21.95
N GLU A 29 -20.25 14.22 -21.58
CA GLU A 29 -20.79 14.42 -20.23
C GLU A 29 -20.44 13.22 -19.33
N PRO A 30 -20.22 13.42 -18.00
CA PRO A 30 -19.78 12.37 -17.11
C PRO A 30 -20.67 11.12 -17.09
N GLU A 31 -21.99 11.31 -17.02
CA GLU A 31 -22.99 10.24 -16.95
C GLU A 31 -23.36 9.67 -18.32
N GLN A 32 -22.84 10.23 -19.41
CA GLN A 32 -23.18 9.77 -20.75
C GLN A 32 -22.66 8.35 -20.97
N LEU A 33 -23.54 7.46 -21.41
CA LEU A 33 -23.19 6.08 -21.70
C LEU A 33 -22.59 5.96 -23.09
N VAL A 34 -21.44 5.28 -23.17
CA VAL A 34 -20.77 4.92 -24.41
C VAL A 34 -20.62 3.40 -24.47
N LYS A 35 -20.83 2.82 -25.65
CA LYS A 35 -20.61 1.40 -25.87
C LYS A 35 -19.14 1.17 -26.21
N MET A 36 -18.46 0.35 -25.40
CA MET A 36 -17.10 -0.06 -25.71
C MET A 36 -17.14 -1.27 -26.65
N ASN A 37 -16.44 -1.18 -27.77
CA ASN A 37 -16.20 -2.33 -28.67
C ASN A 37 -14.75 -2.73 -28.51
N VAL A 38 -14.49 -3.60 -27.55
CA VAL A 38 -13.15 -4.05 -27.20
C VAL A 38 -12.78 -5.14 -28.18
N LEU A 39 -11.86 -4.82 -29.10
CA LEU A 39 -11.20 -5.83 -29.91
C LEU A 39 -10.33 -6.64 -28.96
N ALA A 40 -10.78 -7.84 -28.59
CA ALA A 40 -10.12 -8.70 -27.62
C ALA A 40 -8.64 -8.90 -28.00
N GLN A 41 -7.75 -8.14 -27.38
CA GLN A 41 -6.32 -8.36 -27.38
C GLN A 41 -5.90 -8.64 -25.94
N GLU A 42 -5.21 -9.76 -25.73
CA GLU A 42 -4.59 -10.08 -24.45
C GLU A 42 -3.69 -8.91 -24.02
N GLY A 43 -3.92 -8.37 -22.81
CA GLY A 43 -3.16 -7.25 -22.27
C GLY A 43 -3.80 -5.86 -22.40
N SER A 44 -5.01 -5.75 -22.95
CA SER A 44 -5.80 -4.51 -22.92
C SER A 44 -6.13 -4.09 -21.48
N ASN A 45 -5.78 -2.85 -21.11
CA ASN A 45 -6.18 -2.23 -19.84
C ASN A 45 -7.56 -1.53 -19.93
N LEU A 46 -8.31 -1.75 -21.01
CA LEU A 46 -9.67 -1.26 -21.20
C LEU A 46 -10.69 -2.28 -20.67
N PRO A 47 -11.99 -1.94 -20.53
CA PRO A 47 -12.98 -2.85 -20.02
C PRO A 47 -12.98 -4.21 -20.74
N LEU A 48 -13.30 -5.28 -20.02
CA LEU A 48 -13.22 -6.65 -20.57
C LEU A 48 -14.49 -7.09 -21.31
N SER A 49 -15.55 -6.27 -21.33
CA SER A 49 -16.82 -6.60 -21.98
C SER A 49 -17.29 -5.52 -22.94
N ASN A 50 -18.00 -5.94 -23.99
CA ASN A 50 -18.66 -5.06 -24.95
C ASN A 50 -19.97 -4.51 -24.39
N ASP A 51 -19.87 -3.75 -23.31
CA ASP A 51 -21.00 -3.18 -22.57
C ASP A 51 -21.00 -1.65 -22.64
N PHE A 52 -22.06 -1.05 -22.09
CA PHE A 52 -22.18 0.39 -21.91
C PHE A 52 -21.53 0.81 -20.60
N TYR A 53 -20.66 1.81 -20.69
CA TYR A 53 -20.01 2.43 -19.53
C TYR A 53 -20.28 3.93 -19.55
N SER A 54 -20.40 4.54 -18.38
CA SER A 54 -20.36 6.01 -18.32
C SER A 54 -18.96 6.51 -18.66
N VAL A 55 -18.85 7.69 -19.26
CA VAL A 55 -17.55 8.33 -19.52
C VAL A 55 -16.76 8.50 -18.22
N TRP A 56 -17.43 8.84 -17.13
CA TRP A 56 -16.83 8.92 -15.80
C TRP A 56 -16.18 7.60 -15.39
N ASP A 57 -16.92 6.49 -15.46
CA ASP A 57 -16.43 5.17 -15.03
C ASP A 57 -15.22 4.72 -15.85
N LEU A 58 -15.23 4.96 -17.17
CA LEU A 58 -14.10 4.64 -18.04
C LEU A 58 -12.82 5.36 -17.61
N ILE A 59 -12.91 6.67 -17.41
CA ILE A 59 -11.75 7.48 -17.06
C ILE A 59 -11.31 7.18 -15.63
N ALA A 60 -12.24 7.11 -14.68
CA ALA A 60 -11.93 6.91 -13.27
C ALA A 60 -11.26 5.55 -13.03
N GLN A 61 -11.72 4.49 -13.70
CA GLN A 61 -11.26 3.13 -13.45
C GLN A 61 -10.05 2.71 -14.29
N TYR A 62 -9.93 3.21 -15.53
CA TYR A 62 -8.95 2.67 -16.48
C TYR A 62 -7.80 3.63 -16.83
N THR A 63 -7.86 4.90 -16.41
CA THR A 63 -6.75 5.85 -16.64
C THR A 63 -6.12 6.29 -15.32
N ASP A 64 -4.79 6.39 -15.23
CA ASP A 64 -4.06 6.84 -14.04
C ASP A 64 -3.70 8.33 -14.17
N LEU A 65 -4.64 9.21 -13.77
CA LEU A 65 -4.42 10.66 -13.76
C LEU A 65 -3.43 11.10 -12.68
N HIS A 66 -3.10 10.21 -11.76
CA HIS A 66 -2.13 10.44 -10.69
C HIS A 66 -0.70 10.08 -11.12
N SER A 67 -0.51 9.51 -12.31
CA SER A 67 0.81 9.23 -12.87
C SER A 67 1.59 10.53 -13.09
N MET A 68 2.89 10.46 -12.89
CA MET A 68 3.80 11.57 -13.18
C MET A 68 3.79 11.86 -14.68
N VAL A 69 3.84 13.14 -15.02
CA VAL A 69 3.96 13.59 -16.41
C VAL A 69 5.25 13.05 -17.03
N ASN A 70 5.17 12.60 -18.28
CA ASN A 70 6.32 12.20 -19.09
C ASN A 70 6.25 12.82 -20.49
N GLN A 71 7.39 12.89 -21.18
CA GLN A 71 7.51 13.57 -22.48
C GLN A 71 6.60 12.95 -23.57
N ASN A 72 6.43 11.63 -23.58
CA ASN A 72 5.56 10.96 -24.56
C ASN A 72 4.10 11.42 -24.45
N VAL A 73 3.57 11.53 -23.23
CA VAL A 73 2.21 12.05 -22.99
C VAL A 73 2.08 13.48 -23.52
N LEU A 74 3.07 14.35 -23.28
CA LEU A 74 3.05 15.73 -23.75
C LEU A 74 3.08 15.83 -25.28
N ALA A 75 3.93 15.03 -25.93
CA ALA A 75 4.02 14.98 -27.40
C ALA A 75 2.69 14.54 -28.04
N LEU A 76 2.01 13.56 -27.44
CA LEU A 76 0.69 13.11 -27.90
C LEU A 76 -0.38 14.17 -27.67
N LEU A 77 -0.41 14.82 -26.49
CA LEU A 77 -1.37 15.87 -26.16
C LEU A 77 -1.24 17.10 -27.07
N ALA A 78 -0.05 17.41 -27.55
CA ALA A 78 0.18 18.56 -28.42
C ALA A 78 -0.66 18.52 -29.72
N GLN A 79 -1.01 17.34 -30.21
CA GLN A 79 -1.85 17.17 -31.40
C GLN A 79 -3.30 17.64 -31.18
N PHE A 80 -3.72 17.74 -29.92
CA PHE A 80 -5.09 18.06 -29.52
C PHE A 80 -5.24 19.47 -28.94
N ALA A 81 -4.15 20.23 -28.81
CA ALA A 81 -4.17 21.63 -28.37
C ALA A 81 -4.65 22.54 -29.50
N ARG A 82 -5.64 23.40 -29.20
CA ARG A 82 -6.21 24.36 -30.17
C ARG A 82 -5.58 25.76 -30.10
N ASP A 83 -4.95 26.09 -28.98
CA ASP A 83 -4.14 27.29 -28.86
C ASP A 83 -2.73 27.03 -29.39
N GLU A 84 -2.23 27.90 -30.28
CA GLU A 84 -0.93 27.71 -30.91
C GLU A 84 0.23 27.76 -29.92
N ASN A 85 0.13 28.58 -28.87
CA ASN A 85 1.19 28.71 -27.88
C ASN A 85 1.26 27.47 -27.00
N GLN A 86 0.12 26.99 -26.50
CA GLN A 86 0.03 25.72 -25.77
C GLN A 86 0.51 24.55 -26.64
N GLN A 87 0.12 24.50 -27.92
CA GLN A 87 0.59 23.45 -28.83
C GLN A 87 2.11 23.48 -29.01
N LYS A 88 2.71 24.65 -29.27
CA LYS A 88 4.17 24.80 -29.41
C LYS A 88 4.89 24.40 -28.13
N GLU A 89 4.38 24.83 -26.97
CA GLU A 89 4.95 24.48 -25.68
C GLU A 89 4.89 22.97 -25.42
N LEU A 90 3.74 22.33 -25.62
CA LEU A 90 3.59 20.88 -25.46
C LEU A 90 4.49 20.09 -26.42
N LYS A 91 4.65 20.54 -27.67
CA LYS A 91 5.60 19.94 -28.62
C LYS A 91 7.03 20.02 -28.12
N MET A 92 7.47 21.21 -27.67
CA MET A 92 8.83 21.39 -27.15
C MET A 92 9.07 20.56 -25.89
N LEU A 93 8.14 20.55 -24.94
CA LEU A 93 8.28 19.78 -23.70
C LEU A 93 8.23 18.27 -23.94
N GLY A 94 7.52 17.83 -24.99
CA GLY A 94 7.42 16.42 -25.39
C GLY A 94 8.58 15.93 -26.25
N ASP A 95 9.42 16.82 -26.79
CA ASP A 95 10.56 16.46 -27.63
C ASP A 95 11.76 16.06 -26.76
N THR A 96 12.32 14.88 -27.03
CA THR A 96 13.49 14.37 -26.30
C THR A 96 14.74 15.19 -26.58
N ALA A 97 14.80 15.91 -27.71
CA ALA A 97 15.87 16.86 -28.01
C ALA A 97 15.90 18.07 -27.05
N HIS A 98 14.78 18.36 -26.38
CA HIS A 98 14.59 19.48 -25.44
C HIS A 98 14.34 19.00 -24.00
N SER A 99 15.00 17.90 -23.61
CA SER A 99 14.83 17.27 -22.29
C SER A 99 15.14 18.21 -21.12
N ASP A 100 16.02 19.20 -21.30
CA ASP A 100 16.34 20.22 -20.30
C ASP A 100 15.13 21.08 -19.91
N LEU A 101 14.30 21.47 -20.88
CA LEU A 101 13.06 22.23 -20.63
C LEU A 101 12.04 21.41 -19.85
N PHE A 102 11.89 20.13 -20.21
CA PHE A 102 11.04 19.19 -19.48
C PHE A 102 11.51 19.06 -18.03
N GLN A 103 12.80 18.83 -17.82
CA GLN A 103 13.39 18.68 -16.48
C GLN A 103 13.17 19.94 -15.64
N LYS A 104 13.43 21.12 -16.21
CA LYS A 104 13.22 22.39 -15.52
C LYS A 104 11.77 22.58 -15.05
N LYS A 105 10.78 22.19 -15.88
CA LYS A 105 9.37 22.36 -15.53
C LYS A 105 8.86 21.28 -14.56
N PHE A 106 9.07 20.00 -14.88
CA PHE A 106 8.39 18.89 -14.21
C PHE A 106 9.22 18.16 -13.17
N VAL A 107 10.55 18.32 -13.15
CA VAL A 107 11.37 17.76 -12.05
C VAL A 107 11.48 18.74 -10.89
N GLN A 108 11.54 20.05 -11.17
CA GLN A 108 11.52 21.07 -10.12
C GLN A 108 10.12 21.25 -9.51
N THR A 109 9.07 21.10 -10.33
CA THR A 109 7.67 21.11 -9.89
C THR A 109 6.98 19.82 -10.32
N PRO A 110 7.14 18.72 -9.55
CA PRO A 110 6.54 17.44 -9.86
C PRO A 110 5.03 17.56 -10.04
N SER A 111 4.55 17.29 -11.25
CA SER A 111 3.14 17.39 -11.63
C SER A 111 2.60 16.04 -12.07
N LYS A 112 1.32 15.79 -11.76
CA LYS A 112 0.58 14.62 -12.20
C LYS A 112 -0.11 14.92 -13.53
N ILE A 113 -0.52 13.89 -14.27
CA ILE A 113 -1.22 14.07 -15.55
C ILE A 113 -2.53 14.86 -15.38
N GLY A 114 -3.27 14.64 -14.29
CA GLY A 114 -4.47 15.42 -13.97
C GLY A 114 -4.20 16.93 -13.85
N ASP A 115 -2.99 17.32 -13.43
CA ASP A 115 -2.59 18.72 -13.32
C ASP A 115 -2.35 19.36 -14.70
N LEU A 116 -1.95 18.59 -15.71
CA LEU A 116 -1.81 19.10 -17.08
C LEU A 116 -3.14 19.63 -17.61
N PHE A 117 -4.22 18.90 -17.38
CA PHE A 117 -5.54 19.26 -17.87
C PHE A 117 -6.08 20.54 -17.24
N GLN A 118 -5.55 20.92 -16.08
CA GLN A 118 -5.81 22.20 -15.44
C GLN A 118 -5.05 23.36 -16.07
N SER A 119 -3.83 23.13 -16.57
CA SER A 119 -2.95 24.15 -17.17
C SER A 119 -3.17 24.32 -18.68
N TYR A 120 -3.51 23.24 -19.40
CA TYR A 120 -3.69 23.22 -20.86
C TYR A 120 -5.17 23.10 -21.22
N ASN A 121 -5.90 24.20 -21.04
CA ASN A 121 -7.35 24.27 -21.25
C ASN A 121 -7.78 24.35 -22.73
N SER A 122 -6.86 24.49 -23.68
CA SER A 122 -7.18 24.50 -25.12
C SER A 122 -7.29 23.09 -25.72
N LEU A 123 -7.06 22.05 -24.91
CA LEU A 123 -7.11 20.66 -25.33
C LEU A 123 -8.54 20.26 -25.73
N LYS A 124 -8.65 19.59 -26.87
CA LYS A 124 -9.87 18.91 -27.31
C LYS A 124 -9.52 17.51 -27.79
N ILE A 125 -9.83 16.51 -26.97
CA ILE A 125 -9.35 15.14 -27.11
C ILE A 125 -10.56 14.20 -27.28
N PRO A 126 -10.63 13.42 -28.36
CA PRO A 126 -11.61 12.34 -28.47
C PRO A 126 -11.41 11.30 -27.35
N LEU A 127 -12.49 10.77 -26.78
CA LEU A 127 -12.46 9.89 -25.61
C LEU A 127 -11.55 8.67 -25.81
N HIS A 128 -11.60 8.04 -26.99
CA HIS A 128 -10.72 6.89 -27.28
C HIS A 128 -9.23 7.28 -27.26
N ARG A 129 -8.87 8.45 -27.83
CA ARG A 129 -7.51 8.99 -27.75
C ARG A 129 -7.13 9.34 -26.33
N PHE A 130 -8.06 9.87 -25.52
CA PHE A 130 -7.79 10.15 -24.12
C PHE A 130 -7.41 8.87 -23.35
N LEU A 131 -8.16 7.79 -23.56
CA LEU A 131 -7.91 6.48 -22.95
C LEU A 131 -6.57 5.85 -23.42
N GLU A 132 -6.11 6.18 -24.63
CA GLU A 132 -4.81 5.73 -25.15
C GLU A 132 -3.63 6.57 -24.64
N ILE A 133 -3.83 7.89 -24.50
CA ILE A 133 -2.76 8.84 -24.14
C ILE A 133 -2.46 8.76 -22.64
N VAL A 134 -3.50 8.71 -21.81
CA VAL A 134 -3.32 8.65 -20.36
C VAL A 134 -2.88 7.24 -19.97
N PRO A 135 -1.81 7.07 -19.16
CA PRO A 135 -1.35 5.77 -18.72
C PRO A 135 -2.48 4.94 -18.10
N PRO A 136 -2.48 3.61 -18.31
CA PRO A 136 -3.51 2.76 -17.76
C PRO A 136 -3.43 2.63 -16.24
N MET A 137 -4.58 2.44 -15.60
CA MET A 137 -4.67 2.23 -14.17
C MET A 137 -3.96 0.94 -13.73
N ARG A 138 -2.94 1.07 -12.88
CA ARG A 138 -2.23 -0.09 -12.31
C ARG A 138 -2.93 -0.65 -11.08
N HIS A 139 -2.93 -1.96 -10.92
CA HIS A 139 -3.32 -2.58 -9.64
C HIS A 139 -2.28 -2.26 -8.55
N ARG A 140 -2.73 -2.26 -7.30
CA ARG A 140 -1.86 -2.11 -6.11
C ARG A 140 -2.05 -3.34 -5.25
N LEU A 141 -0.95 -3.93 -4.80
CA LEU A 141 -0.93 -5.12 -3.96
C LEU A 141 -0.99 -4.71 -2.49
N TYR A 142 -1.73 -5.49 -1.70
CA TYR A 142 -1.82 -5.38 -0.25
C TYR A 142 -1.80 -6.78 0.34
N SER A 143 -1.06 -6.97 1.43
CA SER A 143 -1.11 -8.21 2.19
C SER A 143 -2.47 -8.35 2.88
N ILE A 144 -3.07 -9.53 2.77
CA ILE A 144 -4.35 -9.83 3.43
C ILE A 144 -4.11 -9.94 4.94
N ALA A 145 -4.94 -9.28 5.73
CA ALA A 145 -4.81 -9.18 7.19
C ALA A 145 -5.75 -10.11 7.97
N SER A 146 -6.42 -11.03 7.27
CA SER A 146 -7.38 -11.97 7.82
C SER A 146 -7.10 -13.41 7.41
N SER A 147 -7.42 -14.39 8.25
CA SER A 147 -7.44 -15.81 7.88
C SER A 147 -8.86 -16.25 7.54
N PRO A 148 -9.07 -16.94 6.40
CA PRO A 148 -10.35 -17.52 6.06
C PRO A 148 -10.82 -18.59 7.06
N LYS A 149 -9.90 -19.20 7.84
CA LYS A 149 -10.28 -20.18 8.87
C LYS A 149 -10.95 -19.56 10.07
N LEU A 150 -10.70 -18.27 10.34
CA LEU A 150 -11.33 -17.57 11.45
C LEU A 150 -12.57 -16.78 11.02
N ILE A 151 -12.48 -16.02 9.92
CA ILE A 151 -13.56 -15.10 9.50
C ILE A 151 -14.40 -15.60 8.31
N GLY A 152 -14.05 -16.76 7.75
CA GLY A 152 -14.69 -17.34 6.58
C GLY A 152 -14.21 -16.76 5.24
N ASN A 153 -14.73 -17.30 4.14
CA ASN A 153 -14.32 -16.94 2.77
C ASN A 153 -15.10 -15.77 2.16
N GLN A 154 -15.96 -15.12 2.95
CA GLN A 154 -16.83 -14.04 2.48
C GLN A 154 -16.22 -12.65 2.66
N PHE A 155 -15.22 -12.52 3.53
CA PHE A 155 -14.64 -11.24 3.92
C PHE A 155 -13.11 -11.28 3.80
N LEU A 156 -12.53 -10.13 3.48
CA LEU A 156 -11.09 -9.89 3.51
C LEU A 156 -10.83 -8.62 4.28
N GLU A 157 -9.85 -8.64 5.18
CA GLU A 157 -9.43 -7.47 5.94
C GLU A 157 -8.07 -6.98 5.43
N LEU A 158 -7.87 -5.66 5.39
CA LEU A 158 -6.61 -5.03 4.98
C LEU A 158 -6.13 -4.06 6.05
N ILE A 159 -4.81 -3.99 6.27
CA ILE A 159 -4.18 -2.93 7.07
C ILE A 159 -3.43 -2.01 6.12
N VAL A 160 -3.92 -0.78 6.00
CA VAL A 160 -3.42 0.19 5.01
C VAL A 160 -2.90 1.43 5.73
N THR A 161 -1.66 1.80 5.43
CA THR A 161 -1.14 3.11 5.85
C THR A 161 -1.64 4.17 4.88
N ASP A 162 -2.36 5.19 5.37
CA ASP A 162 -2.74 6.32 4.53
C ASP A 162 -1.51 7.15 4.14
N VAL A 163 -1.25 7.23 2.83
CA VAL A 163 -0.10 7.96 2.29
C VAL A 163 -0.50 9.39 1.99
N GLN A 164 0.04 10.33 2.77
CA GLN A 164 -0.15 11.77 2.59
C GLN A 164 1.20 12.50 2.48
N TRP A 165 1.25 13.58 1.71
CA TRP A 165 2.41 14.46 1.61
C TRP A 165 2.00 15.88 1.21
N ASP A 166 2.86 16.85 1.53
CA ASP A 166 2.70 18.22 1.04
C ASP A 166 3.10 18.29 -0.43
N GLY A 167 2.18 18.76 -1.27
CA GLY A 167 2.44 19.10 -2.68
C GLY A 167 2.16 20.57 -2.96
N ILE A 168 2.38 20.99 -4.19
CA ILE A 168 2.11 22.36 -4.66
C ILE A 168 0.96 22.33 -5.65
N ASN A 169 0.00 23.24 -5.49
CA ASN A 169 -1.06 23.45 -6.47
C ASN A 169 -0.48 24.16 -7.71
N VAL A 170 -0.61 23.54 -8.88
CA VAL A 170 -0.01 24.08 -10.12
C VAL A 170 -0.61 25.42 -10.58
N LYS A 171 -1.81 25.78 -10.15
CA LYS A 171 -2.46 27.06 -10.50
C LYS A 171 -2.16 28.16 -9.50
N THR A 172 -2.26 27.86 -8.21
CA THR A 172 -2.15 28.89 -7.15
C THR A 172 -0.73 29.00 -6.58
N GLY A 173 0.10 27.98 -6.77
CA GLY A 173 1.42 27.90 -6.15
C GLY A 173 1.39 27.60 -4.64
N GLU A 174 0.21 27.40 -4.07
CA GLU A 174 0.04 27.15 -2.63
C GLU A 174 0.34 25.70 -2.28
N THR A 175 0.82 25.50 -1.05
CA THR A 175 0.97 24.16 -0.46
C THR A 175 -0.41 23.53 -0.24
N VAL A 176 -0.57 22.32 -0.74
CA VAL A 176 -1.79 21.52 -0.61
C VAL A 176 -1.45 20.12 -0.13
N GLN A 177 -2.26 19.57 0.77
CA GLN A 177 -2.14 18.17 1.16
C GLN A 177 -2.53 17.26 -0.01
N GLN A 178 -1.65 16.34 -0.34
CA GLN A 178 -1.85 15.33 -1.36
C GLN A 178 -1.99 13.96 -0.71
N ARG A 179 -2.78 13.08 -1.34
CA ARG A 179 -2.98 11.71 -0.87
C ARG A 179 -2.72 10.70 -2.00
N GLY A 180 -2.17 9.55 -1.63
CA GLY A 180 -1.89 8.46 -2.56
C GLY A 180 -3.16 7.98 -3.25
N LEU A 181 -3.05 7.56 -4.51
CA LEU A 181 -4.21 7.15 -5.32
C LEU A 181 -5.01 6.02 -4.66
N CYS A 182 -4.35 4.88 -4.40
CA CYS A 182 -5.05 3.70 -3.87
C CYS A 182 -5.42 3.86 -2.39
N THR A 183 -4.54 4.44 -1.57
CA THR A 183 -4.84 4.66 -0.15
C THR A 183 -5.96 5.68 0.04
N GLY A 184 -6.00 6.73 -0.78
CA GLY A 184 -7.09 7.69 -0.76
C GLY A 184 -8.40 7.12 -1.27
N PHE A 185 -8.39 6.28 -2.31
CA PHE A 185 -9.58 5.55 -2.73
C PHE A 185 -10.13 4.64 -1.61
N LEU A 186 -9.27 3.87 -0.93
CA LEU A 186 -9.69 3.02 0.19
C LEU A 186 -10.18 3.86 1.39
N TYR A 187 -9.57 5.01 1.62
CA TYR A 187 -10.00 5.95 2.65
C TYR A 187 -11.38 6.56 2.33
N GLU A 188 -11.65 6.93 1.07
CA GLU A 188 -12.98 7.34 0.61
C GLU A 188 -14.01 6.21 0.83
N LEU A 189 -13.66 4.98 0.47
CA LEU A 189 -14.54 3.81 0.62
C LEU A 189 -14.88 3.50 2.08
N SER A 190 -14.00 3.84 3.03
CA SER A 190 -14.24 3.66 4.47
C SER A 190 -15.37 4.55 5.03
N GLY A 191 -15.92 5.46 4.22
CA GLY A 191 -16.99 6.38 4.62
C GLY A 191 -16.52 7.59 5.43
N GLN A 192 -15.23 7.68 5.77
CA GLN A 192 -14.68 8.79 6.55
C GLN A 192 -14.70 10.15 5.84
N LEU A 193 -14.83 10.16 4.50
CA LEU A 193 -14.92 11.38 3.69
C LEU A 193 -16.35 11.83 3.35
N GLY A 194 -17.38 11.13 3.83
CA GLY A 194 -18.79 11.56 3.74
C GLY A 194 -19.45 11.55 2.34
N ASP A 195 -18.67 11.65 1.25
CA ASP A 195 -19.18 11.93 -0.11
C ASP A 195 -18.67 10.93 -1.17
N TYR A 196 -18.92 9.64 -0.94
CA TYR A 196 -18.63 8.57 -1.90
C TYR A 196 -19.62 8.58 -3.06
N GLN A 197 -19.17 8.89 -4.28
CA GLN A 197 -19.99 8.74 -5.49
C GLN A 197 -19.82 7.34 -6.07
N SER A 198 -20.90 6.56 -6.08
CA SER A 198 -20.92 5.19 -6.61
C SER A 198 -20.71 5.16 -8.13
N THR A 199 -19.70 4.42 -8.55
CA THR A 199 -19.42 4.03 -9.95
C THR A 199 -20.35 2.92 -10.41
N TYR A 200 -20.26 2.52 -11.68
CA TYR A 200 -20.90 1.28 -12.15
C TYR A 200 -20.56 0.08 -11.26
N PHE A 201 -19.28 -0.14 -10.94
CA PHE A 201 -18.87 -1.26 -10.10
C PHE A 201 -19.44 -1.17 -8.68
N ASP A 202 -19.43 0.00 -8.05
CA ASP A 202 -19.96 0.15 -6.69
C ASP A 202 -21.49 0.00 -6.65
N ARG A 203 -22.18 0.44 -7.71
CA ARG A 203 -23.63 0.22 -7.86
C ARG A 203 -23.98 -1.26 -7.99
N GLN A 204 -23.06 -2.07 -8.53
CA GLN A 204 -23.16 -3.53 -8.56
C GLN A 204 -22.66 -4.19 -7.27
N GLY A 205 -22.19 -3.42 -6.29
CA GLY A 205 -21.56 -3.95 -5.07
C GLY A 205 -20.23 -4.66 -5.33
N MET A 206 -19.54 -4.33 -6.44
CA MET A 206 -18.34 -5.00 -6.89
C MET A 206 -17.09 -4.16 -6.58
N PHE A 207 -16.05 -4.81 -6.05
CA PHE A 207 -14.71 -4.26 -5.92
C PHE A 207 -13.75 -5.07 -6.82
N PRO A 208 -13.18 -4.48 -7.89
CA PRO A 208 -12.32 -5.23 -8.81
C PRO A 208 -11.00 -5.57 -8.10
N ALA A 209 -10.85 -6.82 -7.67
CA ALA A 209 -9.65 -7.33 -7.02
C ALA A 209 -9.29 -8.72 -7.55
N GLN A 210 -8.02 -9.05 -7.45
CA GLN A 210 -7.49 -10.39 -7.69
C GLN A 210 -6.67 -10.78 -6.47
N ILE A 211 -6.82 -12.04 -6.05
CA ILE A 211 -6.01 -12.62 -4.98
C ILE A 211 -4.80 -13.27 -5.64
N HIS A 212 -3.63 -12.97 -5.10
CA HIS A 212 -2.36 -13.57 -5.49
C HIS A 212 -1.81 -14.38 -4.32
N GLU A 213 -1.06 -15.44 -4.62
CA GLU A 213 -0.35 -16.19 -3.59
C GLU A 213 0.71 -15.30 -2.93
N SER A 214 0.75 -15.31 -1.59
CA SER A 214 1.74 -14.59 -0.81
C SER A 214 2.99 -15.45 -0.66
N PRO A 215 4.20 -14.85 -0.67
CA PRO A 215 5.41 -15.56 -0.30
C PRO A 215 5.47 -15.91 1.20
N LEU A 216 4.64 -15.28 2.05
CA LEU A 216 4.54 -15.59 3.47
C LEU A 216 3.48 -16.68 3.71
N GLU A 217 3.89 -17.93 3.62
CA GLU A 217 3.04 -19.06 3.97
C GLU A 217 3.11 -19.39 5.48
N PRO A 218 1.98 -19.82 6.09
CA PRO A 218 2.02 -20.43 7.41
C PRO A 218 2.90 -21.70 7.39
N PRO A 219 3.51 -22.08 8.53
CA PRO A 219 4.25 -23.33 8.59
C PRO A 219 3.31 -24.52 8.30
N LYS A 220 3.80 -25.48 7.51
CA LYS A 220 3.05 -26.71 7.19
C LYS A 220 2.72 -27.53 8.44
N ASP A 221 3.64 -27.56 9.40
CA ASP A 221 3.41 -28.12 10.73
C ASP A 221 3.07 -26.99 11.72
N PRO A 222 1.87 -26.98 12.32
CA PRO A 222 1.49 -26.00 13.35
C PRO A 222 2.44 -25.95 14.56
N LYS A 223 3.23 -27.00 14.80
CA LYS A 223 4.23 -27.11 15.87
C LYS A 223 5.55 -26.41 15.55
N THR A 224 5.77 -26.01 14.29
CA THR A 224 6.98 -25.28 13.90
C THR A 224 7.10 -23.97 14.67
N PRO A 225 8.25 -23.70 15.32
CA PRO A 225 8.55 -22.40 15.92
C PRO A 225 8.59 -21.29 14.86
N VAL A 226 7.92 -20.16 15.11
CA VAL A 226 7.86 -19.04 14.16
C VAL A 226 8.42 -17.76 14.77
N ILE A 227 9.28 -17.08 14.02
CA ILE A 227 9.79 -15.73 14.31
C ILE A 227 9.21 -14.79 13.27
N SER A 228 8.40 -13.83 13.70
CA SER A 228 7.75 -12.85 12.83
C SER A 228 8.29 -11.46 13.10
N ILE A 229 8.71 -10.74 12.06
CA ILE A 229 9.27 -9.40 12.15
C ILE A 229 8.45 -8.48 11.26
N ALA A 230 7.73 -7.55 11.87
CA ALA A 230 6.74 -6.70 11.23
C ALA A 230 7.08 -5.22 11.38
N LEU A 231 6.99 -4.45 10.31
CA LEU A 231 7.14 -3.00 10.33
C LEU A 231 5.89 -2.29 9.80
N GLY A 232 5.21 -1.52 10.66
CA GLY A 232 4.02 -0.77 10.25
C GLY A 232 2.95 -1.69 9.65
N SER A 233 2.35 -1.31 8.51
CA SER A 233 1.37 -2.15 7.81
C SER A 233 1.89 -3.54 7.41
N GLY A 234 3.19 -3.80 7.50
CA GLY A 234 3.76 -5.16 7.47
C GLY A 234 3.24 -6.09 8.57
N TYR A 235 2.46 -5.59 9.52
CA TYR A 235 1.69 -6.42 10.46
C TYR A 235 0.57 -7.23 9.78
N ALA A 236 0.05 -6.81 8.62
CA ALA A 236 -1.06 -7.44 7.93
C ALA A 236 -0.96 -8.97 7.81
N PRO A 237 0.05 -9.56 7.13
CA PRO A 237 0.11 -11.00 6.97
C PRO A 237 0.30 -11.74 8.31
N PHE A 238 0.92 -11.10 9.31
CA PHE A 238 1.05 -11.68 10.65
C PHE A 238 -0.27 -11.68 11.41
N ARG A 239 -1.12 -10.66 11.23
CA ARG A 239 -2.48 -10.68 11.77
C ARG A 239 -3.27 -11.85 11.18
N SER A 240 -3.16 -12.08 9.87
CA SER A 240 -3.76 -13.26 9.21
C SER A 240 -3.23 -14.57 9.79
N LEU A 241 -1.90 -14.71 9.95
CA LEU A 241 -1.27 -15.89 10.55
C LEU A 241 -1.70 -16.12 12.01
N LEU A 242 -1.90 -15.06 12.80
CA LEU A 242 -2.37 -15.15 14.18
C LEU A 242 -3.84 -15.58 14.24
N GLN A 243 -4.68 -15.10 13.32
CA GLN A 243 -6.06 -15.58 13.18
C GLN A 243 -6.11 -17.07 12.80
N GLU A 244 -5.25 -17.51 11.87
CA GLU A 244 -5.09 -18.91 11.47
C GLU A 244 -4.72 -19.79 12.68
N ARG A 245 -3.73 -19.35 13.46
CA ARG A 245 -3.28 -20.04 14.67
C ARG A 245 -4.37 -20.09 15.74
N LEU A 246 -5.11 -19.00 15.94
CA LEU A 246 -6.24 -18.99 16.86
C LEU A 246 -7.31 -20.02 16.46
N ALA A 247 -7.67 -20.08 15.17
CA ALA A 247 -8.63 -21.06 14.66
C ALA A 247 -8.16 -22.51 14.89
N LEU A 248 -6.88 -22.79 14.67
CA LEU A 248 -6.27 -24.10 14.96
C LEU A 248 -6.30 -24.42 16.47
N SER A 249 -5.95 -23.46 17.32
CA SER A 249 -6.00 -23.62 18.79
C SER A 249 -7.42 -23.93 19.28
N GLN A 250 -8.43 -23.25 18.74
CA GLN A 250 -9.84 -23.51 19.05
C GLN A 250 -10.30 -24.91 18.63
N GLN A 251 -9.63 -25.53 17.66
CA GLN A 251 -9.85 -26.92 17.24
C GLN A 251 -9.05 -27.94 18.07
N GLY A 252 -8.31 -27.49 19.09
CA GLY A 252 -7.47 -28.36 19.93
C GLY A 252 -6.14 -28.75 19.29
N VAL A 253 -5.73 -28.09 18.19
CA VAL A 253 -4.42 -28.33 17.58
C VAL A 253 -3.33 -27.71 18.46
N GLU A 254 -2.33 -28.53 18.78
CA GLU A 254 -1.14 -28.08 19.51
C GLU A 254 -0.29 -27.18 18.63
N LEU A 255 0.03 -25.98 19.13
CA LEU A 255 0.80 -24.97 18.40
C LEU A 255 2.25 -24.90 18.90
N GLY A 256 3.17 -24.67 17.98
CA GLY A 256 4.54 -24.30 18.28
C GLY A 256 4.65 -22.87 18.79
N PRO A 257 5.76 -22.50 19.44
CA PRO A 257 5.95 -21.13 19.93
C PRO A 257 6.04 -20.15 18.75
N MET A 258 5.44 -18.98 18.90
CA MET A 258 5.53 -17.89 17.93
C MET A 258 5.90 -16.60 18.64
N CYS A 259 6.94 -15.92 18.17
CA CYS A 259 7.26 -14.57 18.61
C CYS A 259 7.04 -13.55 17.48
N LEU A 260 6.42 -12.42 17.81
CA LEU A 260 6.17 -11.31 16.90
C LEU A 260 6.94 -10.08 17.38
N PHE A 261 7.92 -9.64 16.60
CA PHE A 261 8.60 -8.37 16.77
C PHE A 261 7.94 -7.32 15.88
N LEU A 262 7.13 -6.43 16.47
CA LEU A 262 6.32 -5.46 15.76
C LEU A 262 6.85 -4.04 16.00
N GLY A 263 7.21 -3.33 14.94
CA GLY A 263 7.61 -1.92 14.99
C GLY A 263 6.51 -0.98 14.54
N ILE A 264 6.06 -0.07 15.41
CA ILE A 264 5.03 0.94 15.12
C ILE A 264 5.54 2.36 15.42
N ARG A 265 4.81 3.36 14.91
CA ARG A 265 5.09 4.77 15.22
C ARG A 265 4.48 5.18 16.55
N ARG A 266 3.16 5.02 16.68
CA ARG A 266 2.35 5.34 17.87
C ARG A 266 1.28 4.27 18.06
N ARG A 267 0.85 4.03 19.29
CA ARG A 267 -0.22 3.07 19.62
C ARG A 267 -1.57 3.47 19.02
N ALA A 268 -1.85 4.77 18.97
CA ALA A 268 -3.08 5.28 18.38
C ALA A 268 -3.23 4.91 16.89
N ASP A 269 -2.14 4.64 16.18
CA ASP A 269 -2.20 4.22 14.77
C ASP A 269 -2.75 2.77 14.61
N TYR A 270 -2.80 1.99 15.69
CA TYR A 270 -3.23 0.58 15.66
C TYR A 270 -4.55 0.31 16.39
N GLY A 271 -4.93 1.18 17.33
CA GLY A 271 -6.24 1.10 18.01
C GLY A 271 -6.52 -0.29 18.59
N ASP A 272 -7.68 -0.84 18.24
CA ASP A 272 -8.21 -2.12 18.72
C ASP A 272 -7.32 -3.32 18.35
N MET A 273 -6.49 -3.22 17.31
CA MET A 273 -5.55 -4.29 16.95
C MET A 273 -4.53 -4.58 18.07
N LEU A 274 -4.19 -3.57 18.90
CA LEU A 274 -3.34 -3.80 20.07
C LEU A 274 -4.06 -4.57 21.18
N GLU A 275 -5.38 -4.39 21.31
CA GLU A 275 -6.19 -5.14 22.27
C GLU A 275 -6.40 -6.59 21.81
N GLU A 276 -6.57 -6.79 20.50
CA GLU A 276 -6.57 -8.09 19.85
C GLU A 276 -5.25 -8.84 20.10
N LEU A 277 -4.10 -8.21 19.82
CA LEU A 277 -2.77 -8.77 20.10
C LEU A 277 -2.58 -9.16 21.57
N ASN A 278 -3.02 -8.30 22.49
CA ASN A 278 -2.98 -8.57 23.92
C ASN A 278 -3.77 -9.86 24.26
N THR A 279 -4.98 -10.00 23.71
CA THR A 279 -5.83 -11.17 23.91
C THR A 279 -5.17 -12.43 23.39
N TRP A 280 -4.58 -12.38 22.19
CA TRP A 280 -3.85 -13.49 21.61
C TRP A 280 -2.61 -13.88 22.42
N CYS A 281 -1.91 -12.91 23.01
CA CYS A 281 -0.78 -13.19 23.89
C CYS A 281 -1.22 -13.88 25.20
N LYS A 282 -2.35 -13.46 25.79
CA LYS A 282 -2.92 -14.11 26.99
C LYS A 282 -3.34 -15.56 26.71
N ASN A 283 -3.83 -15.82 25.50
CA ASN A 283 -4.26 -17.15 25.07
C ASN A 283 -3.10 -18.03 24.56
N GLY A 284 -1.85 -17.57 24.65
CA GLY A 284 -0.68 -18.33 24.21
C GLY A 284 -0.56 -18.50 22.69
N ILE A 285 -1.29 -17.71 21.89
CA ILE A 285 -1.25 -17.79 20.42
C ILE A 285 0.09 -17.25 19.88
N SER A 286 0.64 -16.22 20.54
CA SER A 286 1.94 -15.61 20.23
C SER A 286 2.52 -14.84 21.42
N TYR A 287 3.82 -14.57 21.39
CA TYR A 287 4.49 -13.62 22.28
C TYR A 287 4.90 -12.38 21.49
N THR A 288 4.37 -11.20 21.85
CA THR A 288 4.61 -9.97 21.08
C THR A 288 5.60 -9.04 21.77
N TYR A 289 6.56 -8.55 20.99
CA TYR A 289 7.60 -7.61 21.34
C TYR A 289 7.40 -6.34 20.51
N LEU A 290 6.80 -5.33 21.14
CA LEU A 290 6.34 -4.11 20.49
C LEU A 290 7.39 -3.00 20.63
N ALA A 291 7.91 -2.50 19.51
CA ALA A 291 8.74 -1.30 19.47
C ALA A 291 7.92 -0.09 19.05
N ILE A 292 7.90 0.97 19.87
CA ILE A 292 7.17 2.21 19.58
C ILE A 292 8.17 3.34 19.38
N SER A 293 8.32 3.79 18.13
CA SER A 293 9.40 4.70 17.74
C SER A 293 9.17 6.18 18.08
N ARG A 294 7.92 6.62 18.24
CA ARG A 294 7.57 8.03 18.50
C ARG A 294 6.88 8.29 19.84
N GLU A 295 6.95 7.34 20.76
CA GLU A 295 6.45 7.51 22.13
C GLU A 295 7.59 7.32 23.14
N SER A 296 7.53 8.10 24.22
CA SER A 296 8.35 7.91 25.42
C SER A 296 7.63 7.03 26.44
N GLU A 297 8.40 6.42 27.35
CA GLU A 297 7.85 5.60 28.43
C GLU A 297 6.97 6.41 29.41
N THR A 298 7.33 7.68 29.61
CA THR A 298 6.52 8.67 30.32
C THR A 298 5.48 9.25 29.34
N PRO A 299 4.17 9.06 29.57
CA PRO A 299 3.14 9.71 28.77
C PRO A 299 3.25 11.24 28.91
N ALA A 300 3.01 11.99 27.83
CA ALA A 300 2.70 13.40 27.97
C ALA A 300 1.40 13.57 28.80
N GLU A 301 1.33 14.59 29.66
CA GLU A 301 0.12 14.88 30.45
C GLU A 301 -1.12 14.95 29.55
N GLY A 302 -2.17 14.18 29.87
CA GLY A 302 -3.45 14.16 29.12
C GLY A 302 -3.66 13.00 28.13
N ALA A 303 -2.78 12.00 28.09
CA ALA A 303 -2.82 10.90 27.12
C ALA A 303 -3.67 9.67 27.55
N ASP A 304 -4.71 9.86 28.38
CA ASP A 304 -5.45 8.76 29.03
C ASP A 304 -6.34 7.92 28.08
N ASN A 305 -6.49 8.32 26.82
CA ASN A 305 -7.29 7.62 25.81
C ASN A 305 -6.49 6.67 24.90
N ILE A 306 -5.22 6.36 25.22
CA ILE A 306 -4.40 5.46 24.40
C ILE A 306 -4.59 3.99 24.84
N PRO A 307 -4.88 3.04 23.94
CA PRO A 307 -4.92 1.61 24.25
C PRO A 307 -3.65 1.15 24.98
N MET A 308 -3.79 0.25 25.96
CA MET A 308 -2.71 -0.25 26.85
C MET A 308 -2.01 0.81 27.73
N THR A 309 -2.77 1.65 28.45
CA THR A 309 -2.23 2.46 29.56
C THR A 309 -1.53 1.58 30.62
N ARG A 310 -0.72 2.18 31.50
CA ARG A 310 0.12 1.46 32.49
C ARG A 310 -0.66 0.43 33.33
N GLY A 311 -1.96 0.65 33.57
CA GLY A 311 -2.86 -0.28 34.29
C GLY A 311 -3.59 -1.32 33.43
N LYS A 312 -3.46 -1.27 32.09
CA LYS A 312 -4.03 -2.23 31.13
C LYS A 312 -2.96 -2.99 30.32
N ARG A 313 -1.66 -2.81 30.63
CA ARG A 313 -0.57 -3.56 29.99
C ARG A 313 -0.69 -5.05 30.36
N PRO A 314 -0.82 -5.97 29.40
CA PRO A 314 -0.52 -7.36 29.70
C PRO A 314 0.95 -7.53 30.07
N GLU A 315 1.24 -8.45 30.99
CA GLU A 315 2.61 -8.92 31.25
C GLU A 315 3.26 -9.55 30.00
N THR A 316 2.46 -9.93 29.00
CA THR A 316 2.87 -10.72 27.84
C THR A 316 3.26 -9.91 26.60
N VAL A 317 2.97 -8.59 26.55
CA VAL A 317 3.48 -7.71 25.48
C VAL A 317 4.60 -6.84 26.03
N LYS A 318 5.84 -7.11 25.62
CA LYS A 318 6.99 -6.31 26.04
C LYS A 318 7.14 -5.09 25.15
N ILE A 319 7.23 -3.90 25.74
CA ILE A 319 7.29 -2.63 25.00
C ILE A 319 8.70 -2.03 25.08
N THR A 320 9.27 -1.69 23.92
CA THR A 320 10.47 -0.87 23.78
C THR A 320 10.07 0.52 23.30
N TYR A 321 10.20 1.53 24.17
CA TYR A 321 9.94 2.95 23.84
C TYR A 321 11.17 3.62 23.19
N GLY A 322 10.92 4.62 22.32
CA GLY A 322 11.97 5.39 21.64
C GLY A 322 12.87 4.56 20.72
N GLY A 323 12.43 3.37 20.31
CA GLY A 323 13.23 2.39 19.57
C GLY A 323 12.55 1.82 18.35
N HIS A 324 13.34 1.27 17.44
CA HIS A 324 12.87 0.47 16.29
C HIS A 324 12.79 -1.01 16.64
N VAL A 325 12.21 -1.82 15.74
CA VAL A 325 12.14 -3.29 15.90
C VAL A 325 13.50 -3.91 16.18
N THR A 326 14.57 -3.37 15.60
CA THR A 326 15.95 -3.84 15.78
C THR A 326 16.44 -3.69 17.23
N LYS A 327 16.05 -2.60 17.89
CA LYS A 327 16.30 -2.41 19.33
C LYS A 327 15.52 -3.44 20.15
N SER A 328 14.23 -3.66 19.82
CA SER A 328 13.42 -4.68 20.51
C SER A 328 14.01 -6.09 20.37
N ILE A 329 14.53 -6.45 19.21
CA ILE A 329 15.25 -7.73 19.00
C ILE A 329 16.49 -7.80 19.91
N THR A 330 17.30 -6.74 19.95
CA THR A 330 18.54 -6.69 20.74
C THR A 330 18.30 -6.68 22.26
N ASP A 331 17.23 -6.02 22.70
CA ASP A 331 16.82 -5.96 24.11
C ASP A 331 16.25 -7.31 24.57
N ASN A 332 15.65 -8.09 23.66
CA ASN A 332 15.04 -9.40 23.93
C ASN A 332 15.81 -10.54 23.25
N PHE A 333 17.14 -10.40 23.20
CA PHE A 333 18.04 -11.31 22.51
C PHE A 333 17.97 -12.76 23.01
N GLU A 334 17.64 -12.98 24.29
CA GLU A 334 17.45 -14.33 24.87
C GLU A 334 16.35 -15.08 24.15
N VAL A 335 15.13 -14.52 24.14
CA VAL A 335 13.98 -15.17 23.49
C VAL A 335 14.16 -15.22 21.97
N PHE A 336 14.74 -14.17 21.39
CA PHE A 336 15.08 -14.17 19.97
C PHE A 336 16.05 -15.31 19.62
N GLY A 337 17.10 -15.50 20.42
CA GLY A 337 18.09 -16.56 20.26
C GLY A 337 17.51 -17.96 20.48
N ASP A 338 16.65 -18.14 21.49
CA ASP A 338 15.94 -19.40 21.72
C ASP A 338 15.14 -19.83 20.49
N HIS A 339 14.38 -18.91 19.89
CA HIS A 339 13.62 -19.21 18.69
C HIS A 339 14.53 -19.43 17.48
N MET A 340 15.57 -18.60 17.32
CA MET A 340 16.50 -18.69 16.19
C MET A 340 17.31 -19.99 16.18
N THR A 341 17.55 -20.58 17.35
CA THR A 341 18.26 -21.86 17.49
C THR A 341 17.33 -23.07 17.54
N ALA A 342 16.01 -22.85 17.67
CA ALA A 342 15.04 -23.92 17.69
C ALA A 342 15.09 -24.75 16.38
N PRO A 343 14.96 -26.09 16.49
CA PRO A 343 14.99 -26.97 15.32
C PRO A 343 13.81 -26.65 14.40
N ASN A 344 14.07 -26.63 13.09
CA ASN A 344 13.07 -26.40 12.05
C ASN A 344 12.25 -25.11 12.19
N ASN A 345 12.78 -24.06 12.85
CA ASN A 345 12.09 -22.78 12.92
C ASN A 345 11.83 -22.16 11.53
N LEU A 346 10.89 -21.23 11.51
CA LEU A 346 10.53 -20.41 10.37
C LEU A 346 10.71 -18.92 10.73
N ILE A 347 11.36 -18.16 9.85
CA ILE A 347 11.61 -16.72 10.02
C ILE A 347 10.84 -15.99 8.93
N LEU A 348 9.99 -15.07 9.34
CA LEU A 348 9.09 -14.33 8.48
C LEU A 348 9.31 -12.84 8.68
N TYR A 349 9.54 -12.11 7.59
CA TYR A 349 9.66 -10.65 7.60
C TYR A 349 8.62 -10.01 6.69
N CYS A 350 7.95 -8.98 7.20
CA CYS A 350 7.07 -8.15 6.40
C CYS A 350 7.19 -6.66 6.72
N GLY A 351 7.34 -5.83 5.69
CA GLY A 351 7.44 -4.38 5.86
C GLY A 351 8.12 -3.68 4.70
N LYS A 352 8.81 -2.58 5.02
CA LYS A 352 9.42 -1.71 4.00
C LYS A 352 10.59 -2.41 3.29
N ALA A 353 10.64 -2.31 1.96
CA ALA A 353 11.76 -2.68 1.10
C ALA A 353 12.91 -1.65 1.18
N GLY A 354 14.15 -2.09 0.99
CA GLY A 354 15.34 -1.22 1.01
C GLY A 354 16.50 -1.84 1.77
N LYS A 355 17.28 -1.03 2.52
CA LYS A 355 18.42 -1.49 3.36
C LYS A 355 18.02 -2.28 4.60
N ILE A 356 16.72 -2.39 4.90
CA ILE A 356 16.24 -3.03 6.12
C ILE A 356 16.59 -4.52 6.18
N PRO A 357 16.63 -5.33 5.10
CA PRO A 357 17.18 -6.68 5.15
C PRO A 357 18.67 -6.71 5.56
N GLU A 358 19.49 -5.72 5.18
CA GLU A 358 20.90 -5.64 5.57
C GLU A 358 21.05 -5.23 7.05
N ASP A 359 20.36 -4.15 7.46
CA ASP A 359 20.35 -3.68 8.86
C ASP A 359 19.73 -4.72 9.80
N LEU A 360 18.71 -5.44 9.33
CA LEU A 360 18.08 -6.53 10.06
C LEU A 360 19.03 -7.73 10.16
N THR A 361 19.70 -8.11 9.07
CA THR A 361 20.71 -9.20 9.11
C THR A 361 21.77 -8.89 10.16
N GLU A 362 22.37 -7.70 10.14
CA GLU A 362 23.37 -7.32 11.14
C GLU A 362 22.80 -7.25 12.57
N THR A 363 21.53 -6.85 12.72
CA THR A 363 20.84 -6.90 14.02
C THR A 363 20.66 -8.33 14.51
N ILE A 364 20.26 -9.25 13.63
CA ILE A 364 20.08 -10.67 13.94
C ILE A 364 21.41 -11.28 14.37
N ILE A 365 22.49 -11.03 13.61
CA ILE A 365 23.83 -11.49 13.95
C ILE A 365 24.26 -10.95 15.33
N LYS A 366 24.07 -9.65 15.60
CA LYS A 366 24.39 -9.04 16.91
C LYS A 366 23.57 -9.67 18.05
N ALA A 367 22.28 -9.95 17.83
CA ALA A 367 21.43 -10.58 18.83
C ALA A 367 21.90 -12.01 19.14
N LEU A 368 22.28 -12.79 18.12
CA LEU A 368 22.84 -14.13 18.28
C LEU A 368 24.21 -14.12 18.99
N ILE A 369 25.05 -13.13 18.71
CA ILE A 369 26.32 -12.95 19.44
C ILE A 369 26.06 -12.70 20.92
N LYS A 370 25.10 -11.83 21.24
CA LYS A 370 24.71 -11.55 22.63
C LYS A 370 24.08 -12.78 23.31
N TYR A 371 23.43 -13.65 22.55
CA TYR A 371 22.89 -14.94 23.00
C TYR A 371 23.98 -15.99 23.28
N GLY A 372 25.21 -15.79 22.80
CA GLY A 372 26.34 -16.69 23.03
C GLY A 372 26.80 -17.48 21.81
N ILE A 373 26.28 -17.20 20.61
CA ILE A 373 26.72 -17.81 19.35
C ILE A 373 27.87 -16.99 18.77
N THR A 374 28.93 -17.62 18.27
CA THR A 374 30.02 -16.84 17.64
C THR A 374 29.54 -16.16 16.36
N GLU A 375 30.16 -15.04 15.97
CA GLU A 375 29.78 -14.32 14.74
C GLU A 375 29.86 -15.23 13.50
N GLN A 376 30.90 -16.06 13.41
CA GLN A 376 31.10 -16.99 12.31
C GLN A 376 29.97 -18.03 12.25
N GLU A 377 29.56 -18.60 13.38
CA GLU A 377 28.44 -19.54 13.46
C GLU A 377 27.11 -18.86 13.13
N ALA A 378 26.86 -17.67 13.67
CA ALA A 378 25.64 -16.91 13.41
C ALA A 378 25.47 -16.61 11.91
N ARG A 379 26.54 -16.16 11.23
CA ARG A 379 26.53 -15.92 9.78
C ARG A 379 26.32 -17.20 8.99
N LYS A 380 26.96 -18.31 9.40
CA LYS A 380 26.76 -19.62 8.78
C LYS A 380 25.32 -20.12 8.93
N MET A 381 24.73 -19.98 10.12
CA MET A 381 23.33 -20.32 10.39
C MET A 381 22.39 -19.53 9.48
N TRP A 382 22.60 -18.21 9.36
CA TRP A 382 21.78 -17.36 8.51
C TRP A 382 21.79 -17.81 7.04
N VAL A 383 22.98 -18.07 6.48
CA VAL A 383 23.12 -18.58 5.11
C VAL A 383 22.43 -19.95 4.96
N GLN A 384 22.64 -20.86 5.91
CA GLN A 384 22.00 -22.17 5.90
C GLN A 384 20.46 -22.06 5.93
N TYR A 385 19.89 -21.12 6.69
CA TYR A 385 18.45 -20.94 6.78
C TYR A 385 17.87 -20.37 5.48
N LEU A 386 18.61 -19.50 4.78
CA LEU A 386 18.25 -19.06 3.43
C LEU A 386 18.23 -20.24 2.45
N GLU A 387 19.28 -21.06 2.43
CA GLU A 387 19.39 -22.23 1.54
C GLU A 387 18.31 -23.29 1.81
N GLN A 388 17.90 -23.44 3.07
CA GLN A 388 16.85 -24.36 3.50
C GLN A 388 15.42 -23.83 3.26
N GLY A 389 15.26 -22.59 2.78
CA GLY A 389 13.95 -21.96 2.62
C GLY A 389 13.22 -21.75 3.95
N ARG A 390 13.95 -21.43 5.02
CA ARG A 390 13.40 -21.14 6.35
C ARG A 390 13.14 -19.67 6.59
N ILE A 391 13.48 -18.82 5.63
CA ILE A 391 13.36 -17.37 5.73
C ILE A 391 12.52 -16.86 4.56
N PHE A 392 11.44 -16.15 4.89
CA PHE A 392 10.53 -15.57 3.90
C PHE A 392 10.45 -14.06 4.09
N PHE A 393 10.47 -13.33 2.97
CA PHE A 393 10.39 -11.89 2.93
C PHE A 393 9.21 -11.46 2.06
N GLU A 394 8.33 -10.65 2.62
CA GLU A 394 7.34 -9.86 1.87
C GLU A 394 7.62 -8.37 2.12
N ALA A 395 8.36 -7.75 1.20
CA ALA A 395 8.81 -6.38 1.34
C ALA A 395 8.40 -5.52 0.15
N TRP A 396 7.95 -4.29 0.41
CA TRP A 396 7.50 -3.33 -0.60
C TRP A 396 7.96 -1.89 -0.36
#